data_AF-A0A2N2BN64-F1
#
_entry.id   AF-A0A2N2BN64-F1
#
_cell.length_a   1.000
_cell.length_b   1.000
_cell.length_c   1.000
_cell.angle_alpha   90.00
_cell.angle_beta   90.00
_cell.angle_gamma   90.00
#
_symmetry.space_group_name_H-M   'P 1'
#
loop_
_entity.id
_entity.type
_entity.pdbx_description
1 polymer ?
#
loop_
_entity_poly.entity_id
_entity_poly.type
_entity_poly.pdbx_seq_one_letter_code
_entity_poly.pdbx_strand_id
1 'polypeptide(L)'
;MIISSNIVIFDGRGNLSASGLLQLQLLTLIGEGRLNDAENLLLEKITAQPDPAYLPVALDFYTQLDNLSDAALTSANFSRAEIGEGLANLKKLYQNS
;
A
#
# COMPACT_ATOMS: atom_id res chain seq x y z
N MET A 1 4.29 17.94 0.59
CA MET A 1 4.73 17.69 -0.81
C MET A 1 4.20 16.32 -1.18
N ILE A 2 3.16 16.24 -2.02
CA ILE A 2 2.60 14.95 -2.44
C ILE A 2 3.56 14.39 -3.50
N ILE A 3 4.33 13.36 -3.15
CA ILE A 3 5.11 12.58 -4.12
C ILE A 3 4.06 11.95 -5.04
N SER A 4 3.97 12.45 -6.28
CA SER A 4 3.09 11.87 -7.30
C SER A 4 3.68 10.53 -7.70
N SER A 5 3.26 9.45 -7.05
CA SER A 5 3.56 8.10 -7.47
C SER A 5 2.94 7.89 -8.85
N ASN A 6 3.74 7.55 -9.86
CA ASN A 6 3.27 7.19 -11.22
C ASN A 6 2.57 5.81 -11.19
N ILE A 7 1.47 5.70 -10.45
CA ILE A 7 0.66 4.49 -10.39
C ILE A 7 -0.21 4.47 -11.63
N VAL A 8 0.00 3.47 -12.48
CA VAL A 8 -0.77 3.28 -13.71
C VAL A 8 -2.14 2.75 -13.35
N ILE A 9 -3.17 3.61 -13.25
CA ILE A 9 -4.54 3.16 -12.95
C ILE A 9 -5.15 2.42 -14.12
N PHE A 10 -5.04 2.98 -15.33
CA PHE A 10 -5.48 2.34 -16.57
C PHE A 10 -4.28 1.90 -17.39
N ASP A 11 -4.30 0.68 -17.92
CA ASP A 11 -3.30 0.18 -18.84
C ASP A 11 -3.36 0.93 -20.20
N GLY A 12 -2.39 0.67 -21.07
CA GLY A 12 -2.33 1.29 -22.41
C GLY A 12 -3.50 0.92 -23.34
N ARG A 13 -4.43 0.06 -22.91
CA ARG A 13 -5.64 -0.35 -23.64
C ARG A 13 -6.91 0.23 -23.02
N GLY A 14 -6.79 1.00 -21.94
CA GLY A 14 -7.91 1.61 -21.22
C GLY A 14 -8.59 0.69 -20.20
N ASN A 15 -8.02 -0.48 -19.88
CA ASN A 15 -8.54 -1.34 -18.83
C ASN A 15 -7.93 -0.96 -17.47
N LEU A 16 -8.66 -1.20 -16.38
CA LEU A 16 -8.10 -1.06 -15.03
C LEU A 16 -6.93 -2.04 -14.86
N SER A 17 -5.75 -1.52 -14.52
CA SER A 17 -4.57 -2.35 -14.27
C SER A 17 -4.69 -3.06 -12.91
N ALA A 18 -3.94 -4.14 -12.71
CA ALA A 18 -3.94 -4.84 -11.42
C ALA A 18 -3.41 -3.95 -10.28
N SER A 19 -2.36 -3.15 -10.52
CA SER A 19 -1.81 -2.21 -9.54
C SER A 19 -2.75 -1.03 -9.29
N GLY A 20 -3.47 -0.59 -10.31
CA GLY A 20 -4.51 0.42 -10.20
C GLY A 20 -5.69 -0.05 -9.37
N LEU A 21 -6.16 -1.28 -9.60
CA LEU A 21 -7.20 -1.91 -8.79
C LEU A 21 -6.75 -2.01 -7.32
N LEU A 22 -5.54 -2.51 -7.08
CA LEU A 22 -4.99 -2.63 -5.72
C LEU A 22 -4.93 -1.25 -5.02
N GLN A 23 -4.45 -0.21 -5.70
CA GLN A 23 -4.43 1.14 -5.16
C GLN A 23 -5.82 1.61 -4.71
N LEU A 24 -6.85 1.43 -5.54
CA LEU A 24 -8.21 1.84 -5.21
C LEU A 24 -8.77 1.07 -4.01
N GLN A 25 -8.47 -0.24 -3.91
CA GLN A 25 -8.88 -1.05 -2.77
C GLN A 25 -8.20 -0.59 -1.47
N LEU A 26 -6.90 -0.30 -1.51
CA LEU A 26 -6.16 0.17 -0.33
C LEU A 26 -6.65 1.54 0.13
N LEU A 27 -6.87 2.50 -0.78
CA LEU A 27 -7.42 3.81 -0.44
C LEU A 27 -8.82 3.70 0.20
N THR A 28 -9.64 2.76 -0.28
CA THR A 28 -10.96 2.49 0.31
C THR A 28 -10.81 2.00 1.75
N LEU A 29 -9.96 1.00 1.99
CA LEU A 29 -9.74 0.45 3.33
C LEU A 29 -9.11 1.46 4.30
N ILE A 30 -8.21 2.33 3.82
CA ILE A 30 -7.67 3.45 4.60
C ILE A 30 -8.79 4.40 5.01
N GLY A 31 -9.66 4.78 4.06
CA GLY A 31 -10.82 5.64 4.33
C GLY A 31 -11.81 5.05 5.33
N GLU A 32 -11.93 3.72 5.38
CA GLU A 32 -12.75 2.98 6.35
C GLU A 32 -12.06 2.76 7.71
N GLY A 33 -10.79 3.16 7.87
CA GLY A 33 -10.00 2.92 9.08
C GLY A 33 -9.58 1.45 9.26
N ARG A 34 -9.67 0.63 8.20
CA ARG A 34 -9.36 -0.80 8.22
C ARG A 34 -7.91 -1.06 7.82
N LEU A 35 -6.97 -0.49 8.56
CA LEU A 35 -5.55 -0.46 8.17
C LEU A 35 -4.90 -1.85 8.15
N ASN A 36 -5.24 -2.70 9.13
CA ASN A 36 -4.76 -4.08 9.18
C ASN A 36 -5.25 -4.90 7.97
N ASP A 37 -6.51 -4.74 7.57
CA ASP A 37 -7.05 -5.42 6.38
C ASP A 37 -6.36 -4.93 5.10
N ALA A 38 -6.03 -3.64 5.03
CA ALA A 38 -5.31 -3.05 3.91
C ALA A 38 -3.89 -3.63 3.80
N GLU A 39 -3.15 -3.72 4.91
CA GLU A 39 -1.80 -4.30 4.92
C GLU A 39 -1.83 -5.79 4.54
N ASN A 40 -2.78 -6.56 5.08
CA ASN A 40 -2.97 -7.97 4.72
C ASN A 40 -3.23 -8.14 3.22
N LEU A 41 -4.12 -7.34 2.63
CA LEU A 41 -4.39 -7.36 1.19
C LEU A 41 -3.15 -7.03 0.37
N LEU A 42 -2.41 -5.98 0.77
CA LEU A 42 -1.17 -5.57 0.09
C LEU A 42 -0.16 -6.72 0.06
N LEU A 43 0.10 -7.34 1.21
CA LEU A 43 1.05 -8.43 1.35
C LEU A 43 0.59 -9.68 0.60
N GLU A 44 -0.70 -10.04 0.66
CA GLU A 44 -1.27 -11.15 -0.10
C GLU A 44 -1.02 -10.97 -1.59
N LYS A 45 -1.29 -9.78 -2.14
CA LYS A 45 -1.10 -9.51 -3.58
C LYS A 45 0.36 -9.56 -4.00
N ILE A 46 1.25 -8.94 -3.22
CA ILE A 46 2.69 -8.91 -3.52
C ILE A 46 3.27 -10.33 -3.45
N THR A 47 2.88 -11.13 -2.46
CA THR A 47 3.44 -12.48 -2.27
C THR A 47 2.87 -13.51 -3.23
N ALA A 48 1.57 -13.40 -3.60
CA ALA A 48 0.94 -14.31 -4.55
C ALA A 48 1.48 -14.13 -5.98
N GLN A 49 1.74 -12.88 -6.38
CA GLN A 49 2.29 -12.56 -7.70
C GLN A 49 3.18 -11.32 -7.61
N PRO A 50 4.50 -11.49 -7.33
CA PRO A 50 5.42 -10.37 -7.30
C PRO A 50 5.44 -9.63 -8.64
N ASP A 51 5.15 -8.34 -8.60
CA ASP A 51 5.15 -7.43 -9.75
C ASP A 51 5.85 -6.12 -9.35
N PRO A 52 6.84 -5.63 -10.11
CA PRO A 52 7.44 -4.31 -9.92
C PRO A 52 6.41 -3.17 -9.86
N ALA A 53 5.27 -3.31 -10.55
CA ALA A 53 4.19 -2.33 -10.53
C ALA A 53 3.48 -2.19 -9.17
N TYR A 54 3.61 -3.17 -8.26
CA TYR A 54 3.07 -3.08 -6.90
C TYR A 54 3.99 -2.33 -5.92
N LEU A 55 5.28 -2.17 -6.23
CA LEU A 55 6.20 -1.40 -5.38
C LEU A 55 5.74 0.05 -5.17
N PRO A 56 5.41 0.85 -6.22
CA PRO A 56 4.93 2.21 -6.02
C PRO A 56 3.60 2.26 -5.27
N VAL A 57 2.73 1.25 -5.41
CA VAL A 57 1.46 1.13 -4.66
C VAL A 57 1.75 0.91 -3.17
N ALA A 58 2.66 -0.01 -2.84
CA ALA A 58 3.07 -0.29 -1.46
C ALA A 58 3.71 0.94 -0.78
N LEU A 59 4.58 1.67 -1.50
CA LEU A 59 5.21 2.89 -0.98
C LEU A 59 4.19 4.01 -0.76
N ASP A 60 3.22 4.18 -1.68
CA ASP A 60 2.14 5.13 -1.48
C ASP A 60 1.29 4.74 -0.27
N PHE A 61 0.90 3.47 -0.13
CA PHE A 61 0.15 2.96 1.03
C PHE A 61 0.80 3.36 2.37
N TYR A 62 2.08 3.03 2.59
CA TYR A 62 2.76 3.40 3.84
C TYR A 62 2.95 4.91 3.99
N THR A 63 3.07 5.66 2.89
CA THR A 63 3.07 7.13 2.93
C THR A 63 1.72 7.68 3.38
N GLN A 64 0.60 7.11 2.92
CA GLN A 64 -0.73 7.49 3.37
C GLN A 64 -0.90 7.20 4.87
N LEU A 65 -0.47 6.02 5.34
CA LEU A 65 -0.52 5.68 6.76
C LEU A 65 0.33 6.65 7.60
N ASP A 66 1.52 7.00 7.12
CA ASP A 66 2.42 7.90 7.85
C ASP A 66 1.89 9.34 7.92
N ASN A 67 1.00 9.74 7.01
CA ASN A 67 0.32 11.03 7.07
C ASN A 67 -0.90 11.04 8.02
N LEU A 68 -1.38 9.89 8.50
CA LEU A 68 -2.44 9.84 9.51
C LEU A 68 -1.94 10.34 10.86
N SER A 69 -2.84 10.83 11.70
CA SER A 69 -2.50 11.17 13.09
C SER A 69 -2.32 9.91 13.94
N ASP A 70 -1.55 10.00 15.03
CA ASP A 70 -1.37 8.87 15.95
C ASP A 70 -2.71 8.41 16.56
N ALA A 71 -3.66 9.32 16.75
CA ALA A 71 -5.01 9.01 17.19
C ALA A 71 -5.78 8.18 16.14
N ALA A 72 -5.67 8.54 14.85
CA ALA A 72 -6.30 7.79 13.77
C ALA A 72 -5.68 6.38 13.65
N LEU A 73 -4.36 6.25 13.71
CA LEU A 73 -3.66 4.97 13.72
C LEU A 73 -4.11 4.10 14.91
N THR A 74 -4.09 4.67 16.11
CA THR A 74 -4.51 3.96 17.33
C THR A 74 -5.97 3.51 17.25
N SER A 75 -6.87 4.35 16.71
CA SER A 75 -8.28 4.00 16.53
C SER A 75 -8.51 2.85 15.55
N ALA A 76 -7.59 2.68 14.59
CA ALA A 76 -7.56 1.59 13.63
C ALA A 76 -6.74 0.36 14.13
N ASN A 77 -6.28 0.38 15.38
CA ASN A 77 -5.38 -0.63 15.95
C ASN A 77 -4.12 -0.81 15.11
N PHE A 78 -3.46 0.30 14.77
CA PHE A 78 -2.22 0.36 14.01
C PHE A 78 -1.24 1.34 14.67
N SER A 79 0.04 1.24 14.36
CA SER A 79 1.11 2.01 14.99
C SER A 79 2.20 2.45 14.01
N ARG A 80 3.00 3.45 14.43
CA ARG A 80 4.19 3.87 13.67
C ARG A 80 5.23 2.76 13.52
N ALA A 81 5.33 1.89 14.53
CA ALA A 81 6.23 0.76 14.50
C ALA A 81 5.85 -0.23 13.38
N GLU A 82 4.55 -0.54 13.24
CA GLU A 82 4.04 -1.39 12.17
C GLU A 82 4.32 -0.80 10.77
N ILE A 83 4.18 0.51 10.59
CA ILE A 83 4.59 1.17 9.32
C ILE A 83 6.08 0.89 9.03
N GLY A 84 6.95 1.06 10.03
CA GLY A 84 8.38 0.82 9.90
C GLY A 84 8.73 -0.64 9.60
N GLU A 85 8.07 -1.58 10.28
CA GLU A 85 8.22 -3.02 10.06
C GLU A 85 7.75 -3.43 8.66
N GLY A 86 6.60 -2.93 8.24
CA GLY A 86 6.04 -3.13 6.91
C GLY A 86 6.96 -2.64 5.79
N LEU A 87 7.51 -1.43 5.92
CA LEU A 87 8.51 -0.89 4.99
C LEU A 87 9.80 -1.72 4.96
N ALA A 88 10.28 -2.17 6.12
CA ALA A 88 11.47 -3.02 6.19
C ALA A 88 11.24 -4.40 5.54
N ASN A 89 10.04 -4.97 5.70
CA ASN A 89 9.63 -6.21 5.06
C ASN A 89 9.51 -6.05 3.55
N LEU A 90 8.91 -4.95 3.07
CA LEU A 90 8.84 -4.61 1.66
C LEU A 90 10.23 -4.52 1.03
N LYS A 91 11.16 -3.85 1.69
CA LYS A 91 12.56 -3.77 1.24
C LYS A 91 13.19 -5.16 1.10
N LYS A 92 12.98 -6.07 2.06
CA LYS A 92 13.51 -7.44 1.98
C LYS A 92 12.90 -8.22 0.80
N LEU A 93 11.60 -8.07 0.55
CA LEU A 93 10.92 -8.73 -0.57
C LEU A 93 11.53 -8.30 -1.91
N TYR A 94 11.71 -6.99 -2.13
CA TYR A 94 12.21 -6.43 -3.39
C TYR A 94 13.75 -6.42 -3.54
N GLN A 95 14.51 -6.71 -2.49
CA GLN A 95 15.95 -6.92 -2.56
C GLN A 95 16.33 -8.37 -2.89
N ASN A 96 15.43 -9.32 -2.65
CA ASN A 96 15.63 -10.76 -2.85
C ASN A 96 14.85 -11.33 -4.06
N SER A 97 14.17 -10.49 -4.84
CA SER A 97 13.40 -10.89 -6.04
C SER A 97 14.10 -10.54 -7.35
#